data_AF-A0A7X4DVF0-F1
#
_entry.id   AF-A0A7X4DVF0-F1
#
_cell.length_a   1.000
_cell.length_b   1.000
_cell.length_c   1.000
_cell.angle_alpha   90.00
_cell.angle_beta   90.00
_cell.angle_gamma   90.00
#
_symmetry.space_group_name_H-M   'P 1'
#
loop_
_entity.id
_entity.type
_entity.pdbx_description
1 polymer ?
#
loop_
_entity_poly.entity_id
_entity_poly.type
_entity_poly.pdbx_seq_one_letter_code
_entity_poly.pdbx_strand_id
1 'polypeptide(L)'
;MNRHGRRFLSTQEFRWHASALKVPALFDQELEFYEERCLLLPLARTHKPSAHVVAVTEKRLGAPVTNPEDLEPPEEWMRLRRVPTDGVHSFDAERGRNPILVTPDCSTFEPWQENRVPVALPDGRTVRQPTIERYYAPWQVHVVESLRQRKYFYKHTQFLRRLDPSHELWERHRLPEDTQQVRSLQGMAAGLEALERFRFAENDAWLEVVDGVPQGEPLPEKAQGNLAATLSRRALRSLESSYLDEGALFEFLSKLVALASNYRRDERIALAEDAEEYIQDVQEAAYHAFGLTWDTFLDAAREHAGPVLVAELQRLDPDGTAAQGAQQNLD
;
A
#
# COMPACT_ATOMS: atom_id res chain seq x y z
N MET A 1 -11.98 -7.15 1.37
CA MET A 1 -10.75 -7.87 1.02
C MET A 1 -9.74 -7.48 2.07
N ASN A 2 -9.19 -8.42 2.83
CA ASN A 2 -8.24 -8.12 3.89
C ASN A 2 -6.91 -7.67 3.25
N ARG A 3 -6.41 -6.48 3.62
CA ARG A 3 -5.13 -5.94 3.15
C ARG A 3 -3.94 -6.44 3.98
N HIS A 4 -4.18 -7.04 5.14
CA HIS A 4 -3.13 -7.48 6.05
C HIS A 4 -2.11 -8.37 5.34
N GLY A 5 -0.84 -8.02 5.49
CA GLY A 5 0.28 -8.70 4.85
C GLY A 5 0.47 -8.40 3.35
N ARG A 6 -0.27 -7.45 2.75
CA ARG A 6 -0.17 -7.12 1.32
C ARG A 6 0.50 -5.77 1.05
N ARG A 7 1.83 -5.76 1.02
CA ARG A 7 2.62 -4.53 0.81
C ARG A 7 2.55 -3.93 -0.59
N PHE A 8 2.38 -4.75 -1.63
CA PHE A 8 2.28 -4.32 -3.02
C PHE A 8 1.01 -4.86 -3.66
N LEU A 9 0.18 -3.97 -4.17
CA LEU A 9 -1.06 -4.26 -4.90
C LEU A 9 -0.85 -3.93 -6.37
N SER A 10 -1.07 -4.90 -7.26
CA SER A 10 -1.15 -4.60 -8.69
C SER A 10 -2.22 -3.53 -8.97
N THR A 11 -2.17 -2.84 -10.11
CA THR A 11 -3.17 -1.84 -10.50
C THR A 11 -4.62 -2.33 -10.30
N GLN A 12 -4.90 -3.59 -10.64
CA GLN A 12 -6.24 -4.16 -10.50
C GLN A 12 -6.62 -4.39 -9.03
N GLU A 13 -5.70 -4.87 -8.21
CA GLU A 13 -5.93 -5.11 -6.79
C GLU A 13 -6.06 -3.80 -6.02
N PHE A 14 -5.27 -2.78 -6.37
CA PHE A 14 -5.39 -1.44 -5.81
C PHE A 14 -6.78 -0.84 -6.07
N ARG A 15 -7.33 -1.05 -7.29
CA ARG A 15 -8.72 -0.65 -7.61
C ARG A 15 -9.76 -1.40 -6.81
N TRP A 16 -9.58 -2.70 -6.64
CA TRP A 16 -10.50 -3.51 -5.83
C TRP A 16 -10.45 -3.08 -4.36
N HIS A 17 -9.27 -2.80 -3.84
CA HIS A 17 -9.09 -2.26 -2.50
C HIS A 17 -9.78 -0.90 -2.34
N ALA A 18 -9.55 0.06 -3.25
CA ALA A 18 -10.22 1.35 -3.26
C ALA A 18 -11.76 1.20 -3.30
N SER A 19 -12.28 0.33 -4.17
CA SER A 19 -13.72 0.05 -4.27
C SER A 19 -14.28 -0.55 -2.98
N ALA A 20 -13.54 -1.46 -2.32
CA ALA A 20 -13.93 -2.03 -1.03
C ALA A 20 -14.07 -0.94 0.05
N LEU A 21 -13.18 0.06 0.03
CA LEU A 21 -13.21 1.23 0.90
C LEU A 21 -14.19 2.32 0.46
N LYS A 22 -15.07 2.03 -0.51
CA LYS A 22 -16.06 2.97 -1.06
C LYS A 22 -15.46 4.23 -1.68
N VAL A 23 -14.18 4.19 -2.04
CA VAL A 23 -13.57 5.18 -2.91
C VAL A 23 -14.09 4.89 -4.33
N PRO A 24 -14.74 5.87 -5.01
CA PRO A 24 -15.33 5.64 -6.34
C PRO A 24 -14.35 5.00 -7.35
N ALA A 25 -14.89 4.36 -8.39
CA ALA A 25 -14.08 3.61 -9.36
C ALA A 25 -12.87 4.43 -9.88
N LEU A 26 -11.68 3.84 -9.78
CA LEU A 26 -10.43 4.39 -10.29
C LEU A 26 -10.14 3.80 -11.67
N PHE A 27 -10.12 4.64 -12.70
CA PHE A 27 -9.86 4.20 -14.09
C PHE A 27 -8.37 4.32 -14.46
N ASP A 28 -7.93 3.60 -15.51
CA ASP A 28 -6.55 3.69 -16.05
C ASP A 28 -6.15 5.15 -16.29
N GLN A 29 -7.04 5.90 -16.92
CA GLN A 29 -6.83 7.28 -17.31
C GLN A 29 -6.65 8.23 -16.13
N GLU A 30 -7.23 7.89 -14.98
CA GLU A 30 -7.12 8.69 -13.76
C GLU A 30 -5.79 8.42 -13.06
N LEU A 31 -5.42 7.15 -12.89
CA LEU A 31 -4.13 6.77 -12.31
C LEU A 31 -2.95 7.25 -13.17
N GLU A 32 -3.06 7.10 -14.50
CA GLU A 32 -2.08 7.63 -15.44
C GLU A 32 -1.92 9.15 -15.27
N PHE A 33 -3.01 9.89 -15.12
CA PHE A 33 -2.96 11.32 -14.92
C PHE A 33 -2.31 11.70 -13.57
N TYR A 34 -2.59 10.95 -12.50
CA TYR A 34 -1.93 11.20 -11.22
C TYR A 34 -0.42 10.91 -11.27
N GLU A 35 0.00 9.91 -12.04
CA GLU A 35 1.42 9.64 -12.29
C GLU A 35 2.07 10.74 -13.12
N GLU A 36 1.44 11.15 -14.22
CA GLU A 36 1.90 12.24 -15.12
C GLU A 36 2.16 13.54 -14.33
N ARG A 37 1.34 13.80 -13.31
CA ARG A 37 1.40 15.03 -12.49
C ARG A 37 2.12 14.84 -11.17
N CYS A 38 2.78 13.70 -10.96
CA CYS A 38 3.48 13.34 -9.74
C CYS A 38 2.66 13.50 -8.44
N LEU A 39 1.35 13.24 -8.51
CA LEU A 39 0.44 13.28 -7.36
C LEU A 39 0.34 11.93 -6.66
N LEU A 40 0.42 10.86 -7.45
CA LEU A 40 0.41 9.48 -6.99
C LEU A 40 1.35 8.70 -7.90
N LEU A 41 2.42 8.14 -7.34
CA LEU A 41 3.35 7.27 -8.05
C LEU A 41 3.20 5.84 -7.52
N PRO A 42 3.25 4.81 -8.37
CA PRO A 42 3.33 3.45 -7.88
C PRO A 42 4.63 3.27 -7.09
N LEU A 43 4.61 2.47 -6.02
CA LEU A 43 5.81 2.14 -5.25
C LEU A 43 6.83 1.33 -6.06
N ALA A 44 6.36 0.60 -7.07
CA ALA A 44 7.20 -0.17 -7.97
C ALA A 44 6.55 -0.32 -9.34
N ARG A 45 7.40 -0.40 -10.37
CA ARG A 45 7.05 -0.84 -11.71
C ARG A 45 7.89 -2.06 -12.08
N THR A 46 7.28 -3.04 -12.73
CA THR A 46 8.01 -4.17 -13.31
C THR A 46 7.92 -4.12 -14.83
N HIS A 47 9.09 -4.15 -15.49
CA HIS A 47 9.21 -4.14 -16.95
C HIS A 47 9.33 -5.58 -17.46
N LYS A 48 8.32 -6.03 -18.19
CA LYS A 48 8.30 -7.35 -18.82
C LYS A 48 8.93 -7.25 -20.20
N PRO A 49 9.89 -8.12 -20.55
CA PRO A 49 10.44 -8.15 -21.90
C PRO A 49 9.34 -8.38 -22.94
N SER A 50 9.31 -7.52 -23.97
CA SER A 50 8.28 -7.57 -25.01
C SER A 50 8.20 -8.94 -25.70
N ALA A 51 9.36 -9.58 -25.94
CA ALA A 51 9.43 -10.92 -26.55
C ALA A 51 8.69 -11.97 -25.70
N HIS A 52 8.92 -11.95 -24.38
CA HIS A 52 8.22 -12.84 -23.45
C HIS A 52 6.71 -12.57 -23.40
N VAL A 53 6.30 -11.30 -23.37
CA VAL A 53 4.87 -10.93 -23.40
C VAL A 53 4.20 -11.43 -24.68
N VAL A 54 4.86 -11.29 -25.83
CA VAL A 54 4.38 -11.79 -27.12
C VAL A 54 4.25 -13.30 -27.08
N ALA A 55 5.31 -14.03 -26.73
CA ALA A 55 5.33 -15.50 -26.72
C ALA A 55 4.25 -16.10 -25.79
N VAL A 56 4.10 -15.57 -24.58
CA VAL A 56 3.06 -16.02 -23.63
C VAL A 56 1.66 -15.73 -24.17
N THR A 57 1.47 -14.60 -24.83
CA THR A 57 0.17 -14.23 -25.42
C THR A 57 -0.16 -15.11 -26.62
N GLU A 58 0.79 -15.36 -27.52
CA GLU A 58 0.66 -16.28 -28.64
C GLU A 58 0.23 -17.67 -28.14
N LYS A 59 0.97 -18.23 -27.18
CA LYS A 59 0.66 -19.53 -26.56
C LYS A 59 -0.74 -19.57 -25.94
N ARG A 60 -1.12 -18.55 -25.15
CA ARG A 60 -2.43 -18.47 -24.50
C ARG A 60 -3.58 -18.45 -25.51
N LEU A 61 -3.36 -17.85 -26.67
CA LEU A 61 -4.36 -17.68 -27.72
C LEU A 61 -4.31 -18.79 -28.78
N GLY A 62 -3.50 -19.82 -28.59
CA GLY A 62 -3.35 -20.94 -29.53
C GLY A 62 -2.66 -20.56 -30.85
N ALA A 63 -1.93 -19.43 -30.87
CA ALA A 63 -1.10 -19.03 -31.98
C ALA A 63 0.26 -19.77 -31.93
N PRO A 64 0.92 -20.00 -33.08
CA PRO A 64 2.29 -20.48 -33.10
C PRO A 64 3.21 -19.50 -32.37
N VAL A 65 4.00 -20.00 -31.43
CA VAL A 65 4.99 -19.20 -30.71
C VAL A 65 6.22 -19.02 -31.61
N THR A 66 6.58 -17.78 -31.91
CA THR A 66 7.68 -17.48 -32.84
C THR A 66 9.02 -17.99 -32.33
N ASN A 67 9.29 -17.81 -31.04
CA ASN A 67 10.48 -18.30 -30.36
C ASN A 67 10.09 -18.97 -29.02
N PRO A 68 10.15 -20.30 -28.92
CA PRO A 68 9.75 -21.02 -27.70
C PRO A 68 10.57 -20.66 -26.46
N GLU A 69 11.82 -20.23 -26.61
CA GLU A 69 12.69 -19.84 -25.47
C GLU A 69 12.13 -18.62 -24.73
N ASP A 70 11.43 -17.73 -25.44
CA ASP A 70 10.80 -16.55 -24.86
C ASP A 70 9.60 -16.90 -23.96
N LEU A 71 9.14 -18.16 -23.93
CA LEU A 71 8.11 -18.59 -22.97
C LEU A 71 8.63 -18.69 -21.54
N GLU A 72 9.93 -18.92 -21.37
CA GLU A 72 10.53 -18.97 -20.05
C GLU A 72 10.63 -17.55 -19.48
N PRO A 73 10.17 -17.32 -18.24
CA PRO A 73 10.30 -16.02 -17.60
C PRO A 73 11.79 -15.70 -17.37
N PRO A 74 12.22 -14.45 -17.62
CA PRO A 74 13.57 -14.00 -17.29
C PRO A 74 13.91 -14.26 -15.82
N GLU A 75 15.17 -14.55 -15.53
CA GLU A 75 15.66 -14.82 -14.16
C GLU A 75 15.35 -13.64 -13.22
N GLU A 76 15.48 -12.42 -13.71
CA GLU A 76 15.14 -11.20 -12.98
C GLU A 76 13.68 -11.20 -12.52
N TRP A 77 12.76 -11.70 -13.34
CA TRP A 77 11.35 -11.81 -12.95
C TRP A 77 11.12 -12.94 -11.95
N MET A 78 11.84 -14.05 -12.09
CA MET A 78 11.80 -15.13 -11.12
C MET A 78 12.28 -14.68 -9.74
N ARG A 79 13.29 -13.81 -9.66
CA ARG A 79 13.74 -13.19 -8.39
C ARG A 79 12.64 -12.43 -7.67
N LEU A 80 11.81 -11.68 -8.40
CA LEU A 80 10.68 -10.95 -7.83
C LEU A 80 9.55 -11.85 -7.31
N ARG A 81 9.55 -13.13 -7.68
CA ARG A 81 8.56 -14.14 -7.26
C ARG A 81 9.09 -15.11 -6.21
N ARG A 82 10.34 -14.96 -5.78
CA ARG A 82 10.93 -15.82 -4.74
C ARG A 82 10.13 -15.69 -3.44
N VAL A 83 10.08 -16.79 -2.70
CA VAL A 83 9.55 -16.79 -1.33
C VAL A 83 10.32 -15.74 -0.53
N PRO A 84 9.63 -14.87 0.22
CA PRO A 84 10.26 -13.90 1.10
C PRO A 84 11.27 -14.57 2.04
N THR A 85 12.29 -13.83 2.43
CA THR A 85 13.30 -14.33 3.39
C THR A 85 13.46 -13.32 4.50
N ASP A 86 13.42 -13.80 5.75
CA ASP A 86 13.55 -12.99 6.97
C ASP A 86 12.57 -11.80 7.01
N GLY A 87 11.31 -12.01 6.59
CA GLY A 87 10.27 -10.99 6.60
C GLY A 87 10.46 -9.86 5.59
N VAL A 88 11.39 -9.98 4.63
CA VAL A 88 11.63 -8.96 3.61
C VAL A 88 10.93 -9.34 2.31
N HIS A 89 10.04 -8.46 1.84
CA HIS A 89 9.34 -8.65 0.57
C HIS A 89 10.34 -8.69 -0.60
N SER A 90 10.13 -9.56 -1.60
CA SER A 90 11.02 -9.74 -2.74
C SER A 90 11.34 -8.42 -3.48
N PHE A 91 10.33 -7.57 -3.67
CA PHE A 91 10.51 -6.24 -4.25
C PHE A 91 11.43 -5.32 -3.43
N ASP A 92 11.45 -5.41 -2.10
CA ASP A 92 12.42 -4.65 -1.30
C ASP A 92 13.83 -5.21 -1.46
N ALA A 93 13.95 -6.53 -1.38
CA ALA A 93 15.24 -7.21 -1.47
C ALA A 93 15.95 -6.96 -2.80
N GLU A 94 15.16 -6.80 -3.87
CA GLU A 94 15.62 -6.57 -5.24
C GLU A 94 15.65 -5.08 -5.65
N ARG A 95 15.18 -4.16 -4.78
CA ARG A 95 15.15 -2.71 -5.06
C ARG A 95 16.56 -2.19 -5.34
N GLY A 96 16.75 -1.53 -6.48
CA GLY A 96 18.05 -1.00 -6.92
C GLY A 96 19.05 -2.05 -7.42
N ARG A 97 18.69 -3.34 -7.42
CA ARG A 97 19.53 -4.46 -7.89
C ARG A 97 18.98 -5.16 -9.11
N ASN A 98 17.67 -5.15 -9.28
CA ASN A 98 16.98 -5.85 -10.33
C ASN A 98 16.60 -4.89 -11.47
N PRO A 99 17.12 -5.09 -12.70
CA PRO A 99 16.98 -4.13 -13.78
C PRO A 99 15.55 -4.02 -14.32
N ILE A 100 14.69 -5.00 -14.07
CA ILE A 100 13.28 -4.92 -14.47
C ILE A 100 12.40 -4.26 -13.39
N LEU A 101 12.91 -4.07 -12.18
CA LEU A 101 12.18 -3.44 -11.07
C LEU A 101 12.60 -1.98 -10.95
N VAL A 102 11.69 -1.08 -11.30
CA VAL A 102 11.91 0.37 -11.25
C VAL A 102 11.14 0.97 -10.08
N THR A 103 11.80 1.86 -9.31
CA THR A 103 11.12 2.73 -8.34
C THR A 103 10.84 4.06 -9.03
N PRO A 104 9.58 4.37 -9.36
CA PRO A 104 9.26 5.58 -10.11
C PRO A 104 9.48 6.86 -9.29
N ASP A 105 9.92 7.91 -9.98
CA ASP A 105 9.94 9.29 -9.51
C ASP A 105 9.22 10.23 -10.50
N CYS A 106 9.09 11.52 -10.15
CA CYS A 106 8.39 12.51 -10.98
C CYS A 106 8.98 12.70 -12.40
N SER A 107 10.24 12.33 -12.62
CA SER A 107 10.93 12.45 -13.91
C SER A 107 10.83 11.20 -14.79
N THR A 108 10.40 10.07 -14.22
CA THR A 108 10.33 8.76 -14.90
C THR A 108 8.93 8.40 -15.41
N PHE A 109 8.08 9.40 -15.64
CA PHE A 109 6.73 9.13 -16.17
C PHE A 109 6.79 8.57 -17.60
N GLU A 110 6.04 7.50 -17.83
CA GLU A 110 5.84 6.88 -19.14
C GLU A 110 4.34 6.74 -19.41
N PRO A 111 3.82 7.27 -20.53
CA PRO A 111 2.42 7.11 -20.92
C PRO A 111 2.02 5.64 -21.00
N TRP A 112 0.87 5.27 -20.44
CA TRP A 112 0.45 3.87 -20.32
C TRP A 112 0.19 3.21 -21.69
N GLN A 113 -0.07 4.02 -22.72
CA GLN A 113 -0.26 3.56 -24.09
C GLN A 113 1.05 3.18 -24.80
N GLU A 114 2.18 3.76 -24.38
CA GLU A 114 3.50 3.45 -24.91
C GLU A 114 4.03 2.12 -24.35
N ASN A 115 3.53 1.73 -23.18
CA ASN A 115 3.93 0.53 -22.45
C ASN A 115 3.22 -0.73 -22.97
N ARG A 116 2.97 -0.83 -24.28
CA ARG A 116 2.20 -1.90 -24.88
C ARG A 116 2.82 -2.44 -26.17
N VAL A 117 3.00 -3.75 -26.23
CA VAL A 117 3.47 -4.47 -27.42
C VAL A 117 2.29 -4.98 -28.26
N PRO A 118 2.29 -4.79 -29.59
CA PRO A 118 1.33 -5.43 -30.47
C PRO A 118 1.63 -6.94 -30.59
N VAL A 119 0.59 -7.77 -30.53
CA VAL A 119 0.65 -9.21 -30.75
C VAL A 119 -0.34 -9.58 -31.85
N ALA A 120 0.16 -10.16 -32.94
CA ALA A 120 -0.66 -10.61 -34.05
C ALA A 120 -1.38 -11.92 -33.68
N LEU A 121 -2.66 -12.01 -34.04
CA LEU A 121 -3.50 -13.19 -33.81
C LEU A 121 -3.59 -14.05 -35.09
N PRO A 122 -3.94 -15.35 -34.95
CA PRO A 122 -4.11 -16.25 -36.10
C PRO A 122 -5.20 -15.79 -37.10
N ASP A 123 -6.17 -14.99 -36.65
CA ASP A 123 -7.24 -14.44 -37.46
C ASP A 123 -6.89 -13.10 -38.14
N GLY A 124 -5.63 -12.66 -38.04
CA GLY A 124 -5.13 -11.42 -38.63
C GLY A 124 -5.40 -10.17 -37.79
N ARG A 125 -6.10 -10.27 -36.64
CA ARG A 125 -6.25 -9.14 -35.72
C ARG A 125 -4.97 -8.91 -34.93
N THR A 126 -4.80 -7.70 -34.40
CA THR A 126 -3.69 -7.37 -33.49
C THR A 126 -4.25 -6.96 -32.13
N VAL A 127 -3.72 -7.53 -31.06
CA VAL A 127 -4.04 -7.12 -29.68
C VAL A 127 -2.85 -6.39 -29.06
N ARG A 128 -3.08 -5.41 -28.19
CA ARG A 128 -2.01 -4.68 -27.50
C ARG A 128 -1.91 -5.14 -26.06
N GLN A 129 -0.79 -5.77 -25.70
CA GLN A 129 -0.54 -6.31 -24.36
C GLN A 129 0.39 -5.38 -23.56
N PRO A 130 0.12 -5.15 -22.27
CA PRO A 130 0.97 -4.31 -21.43
C PRO A 130 2.33 -4.98 -21.17
N THR A 131 3.40 -4.20 -21.27
CA THR A 131 4.76 -4.60 -20.91
C THR A 131 5.17 -4.10 -19.53
N ILE A 132 4.38 -3.25 -18.88
CA ILE A 132 4.67 -2.72 -17.56
C ILE A 132 3.52 -3.01 -16.61
N GLU A 133 3.83 -3.59 -15.45
CA GLU A 133 2.92 -3.68 -14.30
C GLU A 133 3.29 -2.61 -13.27
N ARG A 134 2.27 -2.04 -12.63
CA ARG A 134 2.39 -1.01 -11.61
C ARG A 134 1.87 -1.56 -10.29
N TYR A 135 2.59 -1.25 -9.22
CA TYR A 135 2.27 -1.70 -7.89
C TYR A 135 2.15 -0.51 -6.95
N TYR A 136 1.02 -0.42 -6.26
CA TYR A 136 0.72 0.61 -5.27
C TYR A 136 0.73 -0.01 -3.87
N ALA A 137 0.97 0.79 -2.84
CA ALA A 137 0.70 0.37 -1.47
C ALA A 137 -0.79 0.55 -1.12
N PRO A 138 -1.33 -0.24 -0.18
CA PRO A 138 -2.71 -0.09 0.31
C PRO A 138 -3.02 1.35 0.74
N TRP A 139 -2.17 1.96 1.60
CA TRP A 139 -2.36 3.31 2.12
C TRP A 139 -2.50 4.41 1.07
N GLN A 140 -2.02 4.18 -0.17
CA GLN A 140 -2.12 5.15 -1.24
C GLN A 140 -3.58 5.45 -1.64
N VAL A 141 -4.53 4.62 -1.20
CA VAL A 141 -5.97 4.92 -1.30
C VAL A 141 -6.36 6.22 -0.57
N HIS A 142 -5.69 6.55 0.53
CA HIS A 142 -5.92 7.80 1.27
C HIS A 142 -5.42 9.02 0.49
N VAL A 143 -4.35 8.87 -0.30
CA VAL A 143 -3.89 9.92 -1.24
C VAL A 143 -4.96 10.16 -2.30
N VAL A 144 -5.53 9.08 -2.85
CA VAL A 144 -6.64 9.17 -3.80
C VAL A 144 -7.84 9.91 -3.18
N GLU A 145 -8.28 9.54 -1.98
CA GLU A 145 -9.42 10.24 -1.34
C GLU A 145 -9.08 11.72 -1.07
N SER A 146 -7.86 12.02 -0.60
CA SER A 146 -7.41 13.40 -0.38
C SER A 146 -7.45 14.24 -1.67
N LEU A 147 -7.01 13.66 -2.79
CA LEU A 147 -7.12 14.29 -4.10
C LEU A 147 -8.57 14.53 -4.51
N ARG A 148 -9.50 13.65 -4.14
CA ARG A 148 -10.92 13.72 -4.51
C ARG A 148 -11.73 14.70 -3.68
N GLN A 149 -11.40 14.84 -2.40
CA GLN A 149 -12.03 15.85 -1.53
C GLN A 149 -11.79 17.28 -2.02
N ARG A 150 -10.76 17.50 -2.84
CA ARG A 150 -10.58 18.72 -3.62
C ARG A 150 -11.61 18.75 -4.75
N LYS A 151 -12.87 19.10 -4.41
CA LYS A 151 -14.11 19.05 -5.24
C LYS A 151 -13.95 19.39 -6.73
N TYR A 152 -13.03 20.29 -7.05
CA TYR A 152 -12.84 20.84 -8.40
C TYR A 152 -11.81 20.08 -9.24
N PHE A 153 -10.96 19.26 -8.63
CA PHE A 153 -9.91 18.53 -9.32
C PHE A 153 -10.46 17.24 -9.95
N TYR A 154 -11.09 16.40 -9.13
CA TYR A 154 -11.50 15.05 -9.52
C TYR A 154 -12.65 14.99 -10.53
N LYS A 155 -13.67 15.85 -10.39
CA LYS A 155 -14.80 15.86 -11.35
C LYS A 155 -14.38 16.26 -12.77
N HIS A 156 -13.20 16.87 -12.88
CA HIS A 156 -12.72 17.47 -14.11
C HIS A 156 -11.42 16.83 -14.61
N THR A 157 -10.92 15.74 -14.03
CA THR A 157 -9.64 15.13 -14.48
C THR A 157 -9.60 14.87 -15.98
N GLN A 158 -10.67 14.30 -16.55
CA GLN A 158 -10.79 14.10 -18.01
C GLN A 158 -10.90 15.41 -18.81
N PHE A 159 -11.51 16.44 -18.22
CA PHE A 159 -11.63 17.77 -18.79
C PHE A 159 -10.27 18.49 -18.79
N LEU A 160 -9.56 18.47 -17.67
CA LEU A 160 -8.24 19.05 -17.48
C LEU A 160 -7.21 18.44 -18.43
N ARG A 161 -7.22 17.11 -18.62
CA ARG A 161 -6.33 16.45 -19.61
C ARG A 161 -6.44 17.00 -21.04
N ARG A 162 -7.58 17.60 -21.40
CA ARG A 162 -7.84 18.15 -22.74
C ARG A 162 -7.71 19.67 -22.79
N LEU A 163 -7.52 20.29 -21.65
CA LEU A 163 -7.43 21.74 -21.53
C LEU A 163 -5.97 22.18 -21.73
N ASP A 164 -5.75 23.23 -22.49
CA ASP A 164 -4.44 23.87 -22.58
C ASP A 164 -4.04 24.38 -21.18
N PRO A 165 -2.81 24.11 -20.69
CA PRO A 165 -2.34 24.63 -19.40
C PRO A 165 -2.39 26.15 -19.26
N SER A 166 -2.41 26.90 -20.37
CA SER A 166 -2.56 28.37 -20.40
C SER A 166 -4.01 28.85 -20.29
N HIS A 167 -4.98 27.95 -20.36
CA HIS A 167 -6.41 28.29 -20.32
C HIS A 167 -6.84 28.72 -18.91
N GLU A 168 -7.69 29.73 -18.76
CA GLU A 168 -8.11 30.27 -17.44
C GLU A 168 -8.74 29.20 -16.52
N LEU A 169 -9.49 28.27 -17.09
CA LEU A 169 -10.06 27.14 -16.35
C LEU A 169 -8.97 26.19 -15.79
N TRP A 170 -7.77 26.15 -16.37
CA TRP A 170 -6.66 25.38 -15.80
C TRP A 170 -6.26 25.97 -14.44
N GLU A 171 -6.11 27.29 -14.37
CA GLU A 171 -5.78 28.00 -13.14
C GLU A 171 -6.88 27.85 -12.07
N ARG A 172 -8.15 27.88 -12.46
CA ARG A 172 -9.28 27.68 -11.53
C ARG A 172 -9.35 26.27 -10.94
N HIS A 173 -8.81 25.28 -11.65
CA HIS A 173 -8.82 23.87 -11.27
C HIS A 173 -7.41 23.33 -11.01
N ARG A 174 -6.48 24.23 -10.67
CA ARG A 174 -5.04 23.95 -10.64
C ARG A 174 -4.70 22.81 -9.68
N LEU A 175 -3.69 22.06 -10.11
CA LEU A 175 -3.07 21.02 -9.32
C LEU A 175 -2.54 21.57 -7.99
N PRO A 176 -2.48 20.73 -6.93
CA PRO A 176 -1.71 21.06 -5.73
C PRO A 176 -0.30 21.50 -6.13
N GLU A 177 0.12 22.70 -5.72
CA GLU A 177 1.49 23.17 -5.98
C GLU A 177 2.51 22.28 -5.26
N ASP A 178 2.19 21.90 -4.02
CA ASP A 178 2.97 20.95 -3.24
C ASP A 178 2.53 19.51 -3.51
N THR A 179 3.01 18.97 -4.63
CA THR A 179 2.81 17.56 -4.97
C THR A 179 3.48 16.61 -3.98
N GLN A 180 4.49 17.06 -3.24
CA GLN A 180 5.17 16.28 -2.21
C GLN A 180 4.28 16.03 -1.01
N GLN A 181 3.63 17.07 -0.50
CA GLN A 181 2.70 16.95 0.61
C GLN A 181 1.52 16.04 0.26
N VAL A 182 1.07 16.07 -0.99
CA VAL A 182 -0.01 15.17 -1.46
C VAL A 182 0.46 13.72 -1.53
N ARG A 183 1.55 13.43 -2.26
CA ARG A 183 2.03 12.06 -2.45
C ARG A 183 2.50 11.41 -1.15
N SER A 184 2.98 12.23 -0.20
CA SER A 184 3.41 11.76 1.12
C SER A 184 2.28 11.68 2.14
N LEU A 185 1.05 12.04 1.75
CA LEU A 185 -0.10 12.16 2.64
C LEU A 185 0.26 13.00 3.90
N GLN A 186 0.73 14.22 3.67
CA GLN A 186 1.19 15.15 4.71
C GLN A 186 2.35 14.60 5.56
N GLY A 187 3.28 13.89 4.91
CA GLY A 187 4.45 13.30 5.54
C GLY A 187 4.22 11.97 6.27
N MET A 188 3.04 11.36 6.15
CA MET A 188 2.73 10.06 6.77
C MET A 188 3.29 8.86 5.99
N ALA A 189 3.69 9.02 4.72
CA ALA A 189 4.10 7.91 3.86
C ALA A 189 5.21 7.02 4.46
N ALA A 190 6.22 7.59 5.11
CA ALA A 190 7.30 6.81 5.73
C ALA A 190 6.79 5.93 6.89
N GLY A 191 5.88 6.47 7.71
CA GLY A 191 5.15 5.77 8.77
C GLY A 191 4.35 4.59 8.22
N LEU A 192 3.51 4.87 7.23
CA LEU A 192 2.67 3.86 6.58
C LEU A 192 3.51 2.77 5.90
N GLU A 193 4.61 3.14 5.23
CA GLU A 193 5.53 2.14 4.65
C GLU A 193 6.21 1.25 5.71
N ALA A 194 6.53 1.81 6.89
CA ALA A 194 7.11 1.03 7.98
C ALA A 194 6.10 0.00 8.52
N LEU A 195 4.85 0.41 8.72
CA LEU A 195 3.77 -0.50 9.12
C LEU A 195 3.55 -1.60 8.09
N GLU A 196 3.48 -1.27 6.80
CA GLU A 196 3.31 -2.28 5.74
C GLU A 196 4.49 -3.27 5.69
N ARG A 197 5.72 -2.82 5.96
CA ARG A 197 6.88 -3.73 6.12
C ARG A 197 6.70 -4.63 7.34
N PHE A 198 6.31 -4.06 8.48
CA PHE A 198 6.12 -4.81 9.71
C PHE A 198 5.02 -5.86 9.57
N ARG A 199 3.83 -5.49 9.09
CA ARG A 199 2.70 -6.42 8.88
C ARG A 199 3.02 -7.53 7.90
N PHE A 200 3.77 -7.22 6.85
CA PHE A 200 4.29 -8.25 5.95
C PHE A 200 5.24 -9.21 6.68
N ALA A 201 6.20 -8.67 7.42
CA ALA A 201 7.22 -9.44 8.13
C ALA A 201 6.63 -10.27 9.28
N GLU A 202 5.59 -9.78 9.93
CA GLU A 202 4.84 -10.50 10.96
C GLU A 202 4.05 -11.66 10.37
N ASN A 203 3.30 -11.43 9.28
CA ASN A 203 2.57 -12.52 8.60
C ASN A 203 3.52 -13.63 8.13
N ASP A 204 4.69 -13.26 7.61
CA ASP A 204 5.75 -14.20 7.24
C ASP A 204 6.28 -14.98 8.46
N ALA A 205 6.50 -14.31 9.60
CA ALA A 205 6.96 -14.96 10.83
C ALA A 205 5.93 -15.95 11.39
N TRP A 206 4.64 -15.60 11.33
CA TRP A 206 3.55 -16.51 11.70
C TRP A 206 3.53 -17.73 10.79
N LEU A 207 3.64 -17.56 9.48
CA LEU A 207 3.71 -18.67 8.53
C LEU A 207 4.89 -19.60 8.80
N GLU A 208 6.08 -19.06 9.10
CA GLU A 208 7.26 -19.85 9.48
C GLU A 208 7.03 -20.71 10.74
N VAL A 209 6.24 -20.21 11.70
CA VAL A 209 6.04 -20.86 13.01
C VAL A 209 4.89 -21.85 13.00
N VAL A 210 3.84 -21.60 12.22
CA VAL A 210 2.69 -22.52 12.09
C VAL A 210 2.93 -23.63 11.08
N ASP A 211 3.94 -23.49 10.20
CA ASP A 211 4.32 -24.55 9.28
C ASP A 211 4.75 -25.81 10.04
N GLY A 212 4.03 -26.91 9.81
CA GLY A 212 4.22 -28.17 10.52
C GLY A 212 3.53 -28.30 11.88
N VAL A 213 2.75 -27.30 12.32
CA VAL A 213 1.91 -27.41 13.53
C VAL A 213 0.50 -27.89 13.15
N PRO A 214 0.00 -29.00 13.72
CA PRO A 214 -1.36 -29.47 13.46
C PRO A 214 -2.42 -28.41 13.81
N GLN A 215 -3.44 -28.29 12.97
CA GLN A 215 -4.54 -27.35 13.24
C GLN A 215 -5.20 -27.63 14.58
N GLY A 216 -5.37 -26.58 15.40
CA GLY A 216 -6.01 -26.65 16.71
C GLY A 216 -5.08 -26.98 17.87
N GLU A 217 -3.80 -27.25 17.62
CA GLU A 217 -2.81 -27.42 18.68
C GLU A 217 -2.16 -26.09 19.06
N PRO A 218 -1.87 -25.85 20.35
CA PRO A 218 -1.13 -24.67 20.78
C PRO A 218 0.32 -24.74 20.28
N LEU A 219 0.88 -23.58 19.95
CA LEU A 219 2.29 -23.50 19.59
C LEU A 219 3.18 -23.97 20.76
N PRO A 220 4.22 -24.79 20.51
CA PRO A 220 5.20 -25.14 21.54
C PRO A 220 5.83 -23.90 22.17
N GLU A 221 6.11 -23.90 23.48
CA GLU A 221 6.65 -22.74 24.21
C GLU A 221 7.93 -22.17 23.56
N LYS A 222 8.83 -23.06 23.09
CA LYS A 222 10.03 -22.67 22.35
C LYS A 222 9.70 -21.94 21.03
N ALA A 223 8.65 -22.36 20.33
CA ALA A 223 8.19 -21.73 19.10
C ALA A 223 7.58 -20.35 19.39
N GLN A 224 6.83 -20.22 20.49
CA GLN A 224 6.30 -18.93 20.96
C GLN A 224 7.42 -17.94 21.31
N GLY A 225 8.43 -18.38 22.07
CA GLY A 225 9.59 -17.54 22.40
C GLY A 225 10.38 -17.09 21.17
N ASN A 226 10.58 -18.01 20.20
CA ASN A 226 11.23 -17.69 18.93
C ASN A 226 10.42 -16.69 18.10
N LEU A 227 9.09 -16.85 18.08
CA LEU A 227 8.19 -15.93 17.39
C LEU A 227 8.28 -14.53 18.00
N ALA A 228 8.16 -14.39 19.32
CA ALA A 228 8.24 -13.11 20.01
C ALA A 228 9.56 -12.38 19.72
N ALA A 229 10.70 -13.08 19.82
CA ALA A 229 12.01 -12.52 19.50
C ALA A 229 12.13 -12.11 18.02
N THR A 230 11.53 -12.89 17.12
CA THR A 230 11.52 -12.61 15.67
C THR A 230 10.68 -11.38 15.35
N LEU A 231 9.49 -11.27 15.94
CA LEU A 231 8.60 -10.12 15.76
C LEU A 231 9.22 -8.84 16.30
N SER A 232 9.84 -8.86 17.48
CA SER A 232 10.57 -7.70 18.02
C SER A 232 11.67 -7.23 17.08
N ARG A 233 12.50 -8.16 16.58
CA ARG A 233 13.57 -7.83 15.62
C ARG A 233 13.01 -7.24 14.31
N ARG A 234 11.92 -7.81 13.78
CA ARG A 234 11.29 -7.38 12.52
C ARG A 234 10.57 -6.04 12.66
N ALA A 235 9.94 -5.77 13.81
CA ALA A 235 9.33 -4.48 14.15
C ALA A 235 10.38 -3.36 14.18
N LEU A 236 11.44 -3.54 14.98
CA LEU A 236 12.57 -2.59 15.07
C LEU A 236 13.14 -2.27 13.68
N ARG A 237 13.48 -3.31 12.90
CA ARG A 237 14.03 -3.13 11.55
C ARG A 237 13.09 -2.35 10.64
N SER A 238 11.78 -2.60 10.72
CA SER A 238 10.78 -1.94 9.90
C SER A 238 10.69 -0.46 10.23
N LEU A 239 10.69 -0.10 11.52
CA LEU A 239 10.67 1.29 11.99
C LEU A 239 11.99 2.03 11.65
N GLU A 240 13.14 1.41 11.91
CA GLU A 240 14.46 1.96 11.60
C GLU A 240 14.64 2.27 10.11
N SER A 241 14.11 1.42 9.23
CA SER A 241 14.17 1.62 7.77
C SER A 241 13.47 2.89 7.28
N SER A 242 12.56 3.43 8.09
CA SER A 242 11.83 4.68 7.84
C SER A 242 12.24 5.81 8.79
N TYR A 243 13.31 5.65 9.57
CA TYR A 243 13.79 6.61 10.57
C TYR A 243 12.72 6.97 11.62
N LEU A 244 11.92 6.00 12.04
CA LEU A 244 10.91 6.17 13.08
C LEU A 244 11.47 5.70 14.42
N ASP A 245 11.94 6.65 15.23
CA ASP A 245 12.10 6.41 16.66
C ASP A 245 10.73 6.49 17.38
N GLU A 246 10.74 6.25 18.69
CA GLU A 246 9.51 6.25 19.50
C GLU A 246 8.75 7.59 19.38
N GLY A 247 9.43 8.73 19.48
CA GLY A 247 8.82 10.05 19.36
C GLY A 247 8.19 10.28 17.98
N ALA A 248 8.92 9.98 16.91
CA ALA A 248 8.42 10.10 15.55
C ALA A 248 7.25 9.15 15.27
N LEU A 249 7.21 7.97 15.91
CA LEU A 249 6.08 7.05 15.83
C LEU A 249 4.80 7.68 16.42
N PHE A 250 4.89 8.35 17.58
CA PHE A 250 3.73 9.01 18.20
C PHE A 250 3.28 10.28 17.47
N GLU A 251 4.22 11.03 16.86
CA GLU A 251 3.85 12.12 15.94
C GLU A 251 3.08 11.59 14.72
N PHE A 252 3.53 10.47 14.16
CA PHE A 252 2.83 9.79 13.07
C PHE A 252 1.46 9.26 13.51
N LEU A 253 1.35 8.63 14.68
CA LEU A 253 0.10 8.15 15.26
C LEU A 253 -0.93 9.29 15.42
N SER A 254 -0.49 10.46 15.86
CA SER A 254 -1.35 11.64 15.98
C SER A 254 -1.99 12.03 14.66
N LYS A 255 -1.24 11.93 13.55
CA LYS A 255 -1.75 12.22 12.21
C LYS A 255 -2.72 11.14 11.73
N LEU A 256 -2.47 9.87 12.05
CA LEU A 256 -3.40 8.76 11.74
C LEU A 256 -4.74 8.91 12.47
N VAL A 257 -4.71 9.21 13.76
CA VAL A 257 -5.93 9.47 14.55
C VAL A 257 -6.71 10.63 13.95
N ALA A 258 -6.04 11.74 13.62
CA ALA A 258 -6.69 12.87 12.95
C ALA A 258 -7.29 12.48 11.59
N LEU A 259 -6.61 11.64 10.81
CA LEU A 259 -7.10 11.12 9.53
C LEU A 259 -8.39 10.30 9.71
N ALA A 260 -8.39 9.36 10.66
CA ALA A 260 -9.55 8.54 10.98
C ALA A 260 -10.75 9.39 11.43
N SER A 261 -10.54 10.33 12.38
CA SER A 261 -11.59 11.24 12.86
C SER A 261 -12.15 12.12 11.73
N ASN A 262 -11.29 12.62 10.83
CA ASN A 262 -11.72 13.38 9.66
C ASN A 262 -12.59 12.54 8.73
N TYR A 263 -12.21 11.29 8.44
CA TYR A 263 -13.03 10.38 7.64
C TYR A 263 -14.38 10.08 8.29
N ARG A 264 -14.43 9.85 9.61
CA ARG A 264 -15.71 9.65 10.32
C ARG A 264 -16.61 10.87 10.18
N ARG A 265 -16.06 12.08 10.38
CA ARG A 265 -16.81 13.34 10.24
C ARG A 265 -17.35 13.54 8.83
N ASP A 266 -16.61 13.12 7.81
CA ASP A 266 -16.99 13.21 6.40
C ASP A 266 -17.84 12.00 5.94
N GLU A 267 -18.35 11.19 6.88
CA GLU A 267 -19.16 9.98 6.63
C GLU A 267 -18.46 8.93 5.73
N ARG A 268 -17.13 8.95 5.73
CA ARG A 268 -16.26 7.98 5.04
C ARG A 268 -15.90 6.81 5.94
N ILE A 269 -16.93 6.10 6.43
CA ILE A 269 -16.77 5.09 7.49
C ILE A 269 -15.75 4.00 7.14
N ALA A 270 -15.80 3.42 5.93
CA ALA A 270 -14.86 2.38 5.53
C ALA A 270 -13.39 2.85 5.50
N LEU A 271 -13.14 4.12 5.15
CA LEU A 271 -11.79 4.70 5.19
C LEU A 271 -11.35 5.03 6.61
N ALA A 272 -12.29 5.39 7.50
CA ALA A 272 -11.99 5.58 8.91
C ALA A 272 -11.59 4.25 9.58
N GLU A 273 -12.34 3.17 9.31
CA GLU A 273 -12.02 1.83 9.79
C GLU A 273 -10.64 1.35 9.28
N ASP A 274 -10.33 1.60 8.00
CA ASP A 274 -9.02 1.28 7.41
C ASP A 274 -7.88 2.12 8.04
N ALA A 275 -8.13 3.36 8.44
CA ALA A 275 -7.16 4.18 9.18
C ALA A 275 -7.01 3.70 10.65
N GLU A 276 -8.08 3.20 11.26
CA GLU A 276 -8.05 2.61 12.61
C GLU A 276 -7.30 1.28 12.67
N GLU A 277 -7.38 0.47 11.61
CA GLU A 277 -6.50 -0.69 11.46
C GLU A 277 -5.01 -0.28 11.50
N TYR A 278 -4.64 0.84 10.87
CA TYR A 278 -3.24 1.33 10.97
C TYR A 278 -2.89 1.80 12.38
N ILE A 279 -3.85 2.32 13.15
CA ILE A 279 -3.63 2.69 14.55
C ILE A 279 -3.35 1.46 15.40
N GLN A 280 -4.08 0.36 15.15
CA GLN A 280 -3.82 -0.93 15.79
C GLN A 280 -2.44 -1.49 15.38
N ASP A 281 -2.09 -1.39 14.10
CA ASP A 281 -0.78 -1.81 13.61
C ASP A 281 0.36 -1.00 14.27
N VAL A 282 0.17 0.30 14.56
CA VAL A 282 1.12 1.11 15.34
C VAL A 282 1.28 0.58 16.76
N GLN A 283 0.18 0.27 17.44
CA GLN A 283 0.20 -0.28 18.79
C GLN A 283 0.98 -1.61 18.82
N GLU A 284 0.71 -2.51 17.88
CA GLU A 284 1.38 -3.81 17.79
C GLU A 284 2.88 -3.65 17.47
N ALA A 285 3.22 -2.75 16.53
CA ALA A 285 4.62 -2.42 16.25
C ALA A 285 5.33 -1.84 17.48
N ALA A 286 4.68 -0.95 18.24
CA ALA A 286 5.22 -0.35 19.46
C ALA A 286 5.44 -1.37 20.57
N TYR A 287 4.49 -2.30 20.76
CA TYR A 287 4.64 -3.42 21.69
C TYR A 287 5.88 -4.25 21.33
N HIS A 288 6.03 -4.63 20.07
CA HIS A 288 7.14 -5.48 19.65
C HIS A 288 8.49 -4.77 19.63
N ALA A 289 8.55 -3.51 19.18
CA ALA A 289 9.78 -2.76 19.04
C ALA A 289 10.29 -2.18 20.36
N PHE A 290 9.39 -1.68 21.22
CA PHE A 290 9.73 -0.91 22.41
C PHE A 290 9.24 -1.55 23.71
N GLY A 291 8.48 -2.65 23.64
CA GLY A 291 7.93 -3.32 24.82
C GLY A 291 6.76 -2.57 25.46
N LEU A 292 6.09 -1.67 24.71
CA LEU A 292 4.99 -0.86 25.23
C LEU A 292 3.70 -1.70 25.34
N THR A 293 3.29 -2.02 26.56
CA THR A 293 1.94 -2.48 26.89
C THR A 293 0.91 -1.36 26.63
N TRP A 294 -0.40 -1.65 26.67
CA TRP A 294 -1.42 -0.60 26.47
C TRP A 294 -1.27 0.58 27.43
N ASP A 295 -1.10 0.34 28.73
CA ASP A 295 -0.94 1.40 29.72
C ASP A 295 0.31 2.26 29.43
N THR A 296 1.44 1.61 29.15
CA THR A 296 2.70 2.31 28.86
C THR A 296 2.67 3.00 27.48
N PHE A 297 1.90 2.47 26.53
CA PHE A 297 1.63 3.10 25.24
C PHE A 297 0.82 4.39 25.40
N LEU A 298 -0.19 4.41 26.27
CA LEU A 298 -0.95 5.63 26.58
C LEU A 298 -0.10 6.66 27.33
N ASP A 299 0.80 6.23 28.21
CA ASP A 299 1.74 7.12 28.89
C ASP A 299 2.74 7.75 27.90
N ALA A 300 3.33 6.95 27.01
CA ALA A 300 4.22 7.44 25.95
C ALA A 300 3.48 8.36 24.96
N ALA A 301 2.23 8.03 24.58
CA ALA A 301 1.38 8.91 23.79
C ALA A 301 1.15 10.26 24.48
N ARG A 302 0.94 10.27 25.80
CA ARG A 302 0.78 11.50 26.58
C ARG A 302 2.05 12.34 26.58
N GLU A 303 3.21 11.71 26.74
CA GLU A 303 4.51 12.35 26.75
C GLU A 303 4.85 13.00 25.40
N HIS A 304 4.68 12.25 24.31
CA HIS A 304 5.12 12.67 22.98
C HIS A 304 4.10 13.49 22.20
N ALA A 305 2.80 13.28 22.41
CA ALA A 305 1.73 13.89 21.61
C ALA A 305 0.63 14.58 22.43
N GLY A 306 0.65 14.43 23.75
CA GLY A 306 -0.24 15.13 24.67
C GLY A 306 -1.57 14.42 24.94
N PRO A 307 -2.41 15.00 25.84
CA PRO A 307 -3.60 14.34 26.38
C PRO A 307 -4.74 14.17 25.37
N VAL A 308 -4.76 14.96 24.29
CA VAL A 308 -5.80 14.85 23.24
C VAL A 308 -5.67 13.52 22.51
N LEU A 309 -4.45 13.10 22.16
CA LEU A 309 -4.22 11.81 21.51
C LEU A 309 -4.68 10.67 22.40
N VAL A 310 -4.31 10.70 23.69
CA VAL A 310 -4.70 9.69 24.68
C VAL A 310 -6.23 9.53 24.74
N ALA A 311 -6.96 10.64 24.80
CA ALA A 311 -8.41 10.61 24.85
C ALA A 311 -9.03 9.96 23.60
N GLU A 312 -8.47 10.22 22.41
CA GLU A 312 -8.94 9.59 21.18
C GLU A 312 -8.57 8.09 21.12
N LEU A 313 -7.35 7.72 21.51
CA LEU A 313 -6.92 6.30 21.60
C LEU A 313 -7.81 5.50 22.55
N GLN A 314 -8.17 6.07 23.70
CA GLN A 314 -9.08 5.43 24.65
C GLN A 314 -10.50 5.22 24.09
N ARG A 315 -10.93 6.03 23.13
CA ARG A 315 -12.23 5.84 22.44
C ARG A 315 -12.17 4.74 21.39
N LEU A 316 -10.97 4.47 20.87
CA LEU A 316 -10.69 3.41 19.90
C LEU A 316 -10.36 2.08 20.59
N ASP A 317 -10.30 2.05 21.93
CA ASP A 317 -9.97 0.86 22.70
C ASP A 317 -10.97 -0.29 22.38
N PRO A 318 -10.49 -1.40 21.82
CA PRO A 318 -11.34 -2.52 21.44
C PRO A 318 -12.08 -3.14 22.65
N ASP A 319 -11.48 -3.15 23.85
CA ASP A 319 -12.11 -3.71 25.05
C ASP A 319 -13.19 -2.76 25.60
N GLY A 320 -12.95 -1.45 25.53
CA GLY A 320 -13.93 -0.42 25.89
C GLY A 320 -15.13 -0.38 24.93
N THR A 321 -14.89 -0.61 23.64
CA THR A 321 -15.93 -0.59 22.60
C THR A 321 -16.82 -1.84 22.66
N ALA A 322 -16.22 -3.02 22.92
CA ALA A 322 -16.97 -4.25 23.16
C ALA A 322 -17.83 -4.18 24.44
N ALA A 323 -17.31 -3.59 25.51
CA ALA A 323 -18.05 -3.37 26.76
C ALA A 323 -19.22 -2.37 26.57
N GLN A 324 -19.01 -1.26 25.86
CA GLN A 324 -20.07 -0.28 25.58
C GLN A 324 -21.16 -0.83 24.65
N GLY A 325 -20.79 -1.61 23.63
CA GLY A 325 -21.73 -2.30 22.75
C GLY A 325 -22.56 -3.37 23.48
N ALA A 326 -21.98 -4.06 24.46
CA ALA A 326 -22.71 -4.98 25.32
C ALA A 326 -23.71 -4.25 26.24
N GLN A 327 -23.34 -3.08 26.77
CA GLN A 327 -24.19 -2.26 27.63
C GLN A 327 -25.42 -1.70 26.89
N GLN A 328 -25.26 -1.23 25.64
CA GLN A 328 -26.35 -0.66 24.83
C GLN A 328 -27.34 -1.71 24.30
N ASN A 329 -26.98 -3.00 24.30
CA ASN A 329 -27.87 -4.10 23.94
C ASN A 329 -28.61 -4.69 25.15
N LEU A 330 -28.35 -4.17 26.35
CA LEU A 330 -29.00 -4.57 27.61
C LEU A 330 -30.02 -3.53 28.11
N ASP A 331 -30.11 -2.37 27.48
CA ASP A 331 -31.09 -1.29 27.73
C ASP A 331 -32.16 -1.23 26.62
#